data_AF-A0A3D9DTV1-F1
#
_entry.id   AF-A0A3D9DTV1-F1
#
_cell.length_a   1.000
_cell.length_b   1.000
_cell.length_c   1.000
_cell.angle_alpha   90.00
_cell.angle_beta   90.00
_cell.angle_gamma   90.00
#
_symmetry.space_group_name_H-M   'P 1'
#
loop_
_entity.id
_entity.type
_entity.pdbx_description
1 polymer ?
#
loop_
_entity_poly.entity_id
_entity_poly.type
_entity_poly.pdbx_seq_one_letter_code
_entity_poly.pdbx_strand_id
1 'polypeptide(L)' 'MSFNYLVRKQNGRWLVCDDRDQIIKRFYTKRTAVQWAEKRALASHGSVKVCKTDGRQDYIFNQQQTERVSSRL' A
#
# COMPACT_ATOMS: atom_id res chain seq x y z
N MET A 1 9.12 8.62 -7.53
CA MET A 1 8.18 7.49 -7.68
C MET A 1 6.85 7.92 -7.10
N SER A 2 5.81 8.04 -7.92
CA SER A 2 4.43 8.23 -7.50
C SER A 2 3.85 6.89 -7.03
N PHE A 3 3.09 6.90 -5.93
CA PHE A 3 2.34 5.73 -5.45
C PHE A 3 0.84 6.00 -5.57
N ASN A 4 0.06 4.97 -5.90
CA ASN A 4 -1.40 5.09 -6.03
C ASN A 4 -2.10 4.99 -4.68
N TYR A 5 -1.52 4.21 -3.75
CA TYR A 5 -2.09 4.00 -2.43
C TYR A 5 -1.04 4.20 -1.34
N LEU A 6 -1.46 4.80 -0.22
CA LEU A 6 -0.66 4.99 0.98
C LEU A 6 -1.28 4.25 2.15
N VAL A 7 -0.52 3.37 2.80
CA VAL A 7 -0.95 2.72 4.04
C VAL A 7 -0.22 3.35 5.22
N ARG A 8 -0.95 3.97 6.16
CA ARG A 8 -0.38 4.64 7.33
C ARG A 8 -1.20 4.40 8.60
N LYS A 9 -0.58 4.51 9.77
CA LYS A 9 -1.29 4.46 11.06
C LYS A 9 -1.69 5.88 11.49
N GLN A 10 -2.95 6.07 11.87
CA GLN A 10 -3.47 7.31 12.44
C GLN A 10 -4.51 6.98 13.51
N ASN A 11 -4.42 7.59 14.69
CA ASN A 11 -5.39 7.43 15.79
C ASN A 11 -5.71 5.95 16.11
N GLY A 12 -4.68 5.10 16.14
CA GLY A 12 -4.83 3.67 16.42
C GLY A 12 -5.38 2.81 15.27
N ARG A 13 -5.74 3.40 14.13
CA ARG A 13 -6.22 2.69 12.93
C ARG A 13 -5.19 2.70 11.81
N TRP A 14 -5.24 1.67 10.98
CA TRP A 14 -4.51 1.63 9.72
C TRP A 14 -5.41 2.16 8.61
N LEU A 15 -4.96 3.21 7.95
CA LEU A 15 -5.68 3.89 6.88
C LEU A 15 -5.04 3.52 5.56
N VAL A 16 -5.88 3.34 4.54
CA VAL A 16 -5.47 3.29 3.15
C VAL A 16 -5.96 4.58 2.48
N CYS A 17 -5.02 5.41 2.03
CA CYS A 17 -5.29 6.65 1.31
C CYS A 17 -4.96 6.49 -0.19
N ASP A 18 -5.54 7.35 -1.02
CA ASP A 18 -5.14 7.52 -2.43
C ASP A 18 -3.92 8.46 -2.59
N ASP A 19 -3.61 8.82 -3.83
CA ASP A 19 -2.54 9.74 -4.23
C ASP A 19 -2.79 11.20 -3.81
N ARG A 20 -4.03 11.54 -3.43
CA ARG A 20 -4.45 12.84 -2.89
C ARG A 20 -4.57 12.84 -1.37
N ASP A 21 -4.05 11.81 -0.71
CA ASP A 21 -4.14 11.57 0.73
C ASP A 21 -5.58 11.47 1.27
N GLN A 22 -6.56 11.18 0.39
CA GLN A 22 -7.95 10.94 0.80
C GLN A 22 -8.08 9.53 1.35
N ILE A 23 -8.72 9.41 2.52
CA ILE A 23 -8.92 8.11 3.17
C ILE A 23 -9.97 7.31 2.39
N ILE A 24 -9.52 6.23 1.76
CA ILE A 24 -10.38 5.28 1.05
C ILE A 24 -11.00 4.29 2.05
N LYS A 25 -10.19 3.78 2.98
CA LYS A 25 -10.61 2.73 3.92
C LYS A 25 -9.82 2.71 5.22
N ARG A 26 -10.44 2.17 6.29
CA ARG A 26 -9.85 2.04 7.63
C ARG A 26 -9.87 0.58 8.08
N PHE A 27 -8.82 0.18 8.80
CA PHE A 27 -8.61 -1.16 9.32
C PHE A 27 -8.07 -1.12 10.75
N TYR A 28 -8.28 -2.22 11.49
CA TYR A 28 -7.73 -2.39 12.84
C TYR A 28 -6.27 -2.85 12.83
N THR A 29 -5.87 -3.64 11.83
CA THR A 29 -4.54 -4.25 11.77
C THR A 29 -3.79 -3.83 10.51
N LYS A 30 -2.46 -3.75 10.61
CA LYS A 30 -1.59 -3.42 9.49
C LYS A 30 -1.76 -4.42 8.35
N ARG A 31 -1.73 -5.71 8.68
CA ARG A 31 -1.80 -6.82 7.72
C ARG A 31 -3.03 -6.73 6.84
N THR A 32 -4.20 -6.47 7.42
CA THR A 32 -5.45 -6.38 6.64
C THR A 32 -5.50 -5.14 5.74
N ALA A 33 -4.98 -4.00 6.20
CA ALA A 33 -4.87 -2.79 5.38
C ALA A 33 -3.94 -2.99 4.18
N VAL A 34 -2.78 -3.58 4.44
CA VAL A 34 -1.77 -3.90 3.44
C VAL A 34 -2.33 -4.85 2.38
N GLN A 35 -2.88 -6.00 2.79
CA GLN A 35 -3.43 -6.99 1.87
C GLN A 35 -4.54 -6.40 0.98
N TRP A 36 -5.38 -5.52 1.55
CA TRP A 36 -6.41 -4.84 0.79
C TRP A 36 -5.82 -3.86 -0.23
N ALA A 37 -4.83 -3.06 0.17
CA ALA A 37 -4.18 -2.10 -0.71
C ALA A 37 -3.42 -2.79 -1.84
N GLU A 38 -2.68 -3.87 -1.54
CA GLU A 38 -1.96 -4.67 -2.54
C GLU A 38 -2.93 -5.31 -3.54
N LYS A 39 -4.02 -5.91 -3.08
CA LYS A 39 -5.06 -6.47 -3.96
C LYS A 39 -5.66 -5.39 -4.87
N ARG A 40 -5.85 -4.17 -4.36
CA ARG A 40 -6.39 -3.07 -5.15
C ARG A 40 -5.38 -2.53 -6.14
N ALA A 41 -4.11 -2.41 -5.75
CA ALA A 41 -3.02 -2.03 -6.63
C ALA A 41 -2.82 -3.03 -7.77
N LEU A 42 -2.89 -4.34 -7.48
CA LEU A 42 -2.86 -5.40 -8.49
C LEU A 42 -3.97 -5.26 -9.53
N ALA A 43 -5.19 -4.95 -9.09
CA ALA A 43 -6.33 -4.77 -9.98
C ALA A 43 -6.27 -3.47 -10.83
N SER A 44 -5.44 -2.51 -10.44
CA SER A 44 -5.34 -1.19 -11.09
C SER A 44 -3.97 -0.93 -11.72
N HIS A 45 -3.09 -1.94 -11.79
CA HIS A 45 -1.70 -1.79 -12.24
C HIS A 45 -0.94 -0.67 -11.52
N GLY A 46 -1.25 -0.48 -10.23
CA GLY A 46 -0.71 0.59 -9.39
C GLY A 46 0.38 0.12 -8.44
N SER A 47 0.77 1.03 -7.54
CA SER A 47 1.71 0.77 -6.46
C SER A 47 1.17 1.19 -5.10
N VAL A 48 1.71 0.57 -4.04
CA VAL A 48 1.36 0.87 -2.64
C VAL A 48 2.62 1.26 -1.89
N LYS A 49 2.58 2.39 -1.18
CA LYS A 49 3.58 2.74 -0.18
C LYS A 49 3.04 2.40 1.20
N VAL A 50 3.78 1.60 1.96
CA VAL A 50 3.42 1.27 3.34
C VAL A 50 4.35 2.02 4.28
N CYS A 51 3.79 2.68 5.29
CA CYS A 51 4.54 3.38 6.31
C CYS A 51 4.51 2.64 7.65
N LYS A 52 5.55 2.84 8.44
CA LYS A 52 5.65 2.47 9.85
C LYS A 52 4.78 3.41 10.70
N THR A 53 4.66 3.10 11.98
CA THR A 53 3.86 3.89 12.93
C THR A 53 4.45 5.27 13.22
N ASP A 54 5.75 5.45 13.01
CA ASP A 54 6.48 6.71 13.12
C ASP A 54 6.44 7.54 11.82
N GLY A 55 5.66 7.11 10.81
CA GLY A 55 5.54 7.77 9.52
C GLY A 55 6.69 7.49 8.55
N ARG A 56 7.74 6.76 8.97
CA ARG A 56 8.81 6.35 8.06
C ARG A 56 8.30 5.34 7.05
N GLN A 57 8.91 5.30 5.86
CA GLN A 57 8.62 4.26 4.89
C GLN A 57 9.01 2.89 5.46
N ASP A 58 8.09 1.93 5.31
CA ASP A 58 8.35 0.53 5.63
C ASP A 58 8.79 -0.22 4.37
N TYR A 59 7.91 -0.30 3.37
CA TYR A 59 8.23 -0.85 2.06
C TYR A 59 7.31 -0.29 0.96
N ILE A 60 7.63 -0.58 -0.30
CA ILE A 60 6.83 -0.23 -1.48
C ILE A 60 6.48 -1.53 -2.21
N PHE A 61 5.20 -1.71 -2.51
CA PHE A 61 4.70 -2.74 -3.40
C PHE A 61 4.52 -2.16 -4.81
N ASN A 62 5.20 -2.73 -5.80
CA ASN A 62 5.11 -2.34 -7.20
C ASN A 62 4.83 -3.58 -8.05
N GLN A 63 3.66 -3.66 -8.69
CA GLN A 63 3.33 -4.79 -9.56
C GLN A 63 4.32 -4.97 -10.72
N GLN A 64 4.82 -3.87 -11.29
CA GLN A 64 5.81 -3.90 -12.38
C GLN A 64 7.14 -4.56 -11.99
N GLN A 65 7.50 -4.57 -10.69
CA GLN A 65 8.68 -5.29 -10.21
C GLN A 65 8.39 -6.77 -9.98
N THR A 66 7.18 -7.11 -9.52
CA THR A 66 6.78 -8.51 -9.25
C THR A 66 6.75 -9.35 -10.54
N GLU A 67 6.27 -8.80 -11.65
CA GLU A 67 6.21 -9.52 -12.94
C GLU A 67 7.60 -9.81 -13.53
N ARG A 68 8.59 -8.93 -13.32
CA ARG A 68 9.98 -9.16 -13.75
C ARG A 68 10.70 -10.25 -12.96
N VAL A 69 10.29 -10.51 -11.72
CA VAL A 69 10.85 -11.60 -10.91
C VAL A 69 10.19 -12.93 -11.27
N SER A 70 8.89 -12.92 -11.58
CA SER A 70 8.14 -14.14 -11.91
C SER A 70 8.41 -14.68 -13.32
N SER A 71 9.01 -13.88 -14.21
CA SER A 71 9.38 -14.27 -15.59
C SER A 71 10.80 -14.83 -15.72
N ARG A 72 11.53 -14.99 -14.60
CA ARG A 72 12.87 -15.59 -14.53
C ARG A 72 12.90 -16.96 -13.84
N LEU A 73 11.73 -17.57 -13.62
CA LEU A 73 11.57 -18.93 -13.09
C LEU A 73 11.01 -19.85 -14.16
#